data_AF-A0A6J4TEK7-F1
#
_entry.id   AF-A0A6J4TEK7-F1
#
_cell.length_a   1.000
_cell.length_b   1.000
_cell.length_c   1.000
_cell.angle_alpha   90.00
_cell.angle_beta   90.00
_cell.angle_gamma   90.00
#
_symmetry.space_group_name_H-M   'P 1'
#
loop_
_entity.id
_entity.type
_entity.pdbx_description
1 polymer ?
#
loop_
_entity_poly.entity_id
_entity_poly.type
_entity_poly.pdbx_seq_one_letter_code
_entity_poly.pdbx_strand_id
1 'polypeptide(L)'
;MSFYVVQPTNWQIGLKHAFNGSVVAMQVVTPLSGCARTTHKPALEAAPLSLYARYSAHLNQILDALTAEGLLPADLPRKAVAVEPPRDPTHGDLATNAAMVLAKGAGTNPRALAAALLPHLQRLPGVTEVVVAGPGFINLRLSPDSWRKELGAILAEGDSYGRRNIGRGERVNVEYVSANPTGPMHMG
;
A
#
# COMPACT_ATOMS: atom_id res chain seq x y z
N MET A 1 -3.99 -39.33 10.22
CA MET A 1 -4.17 -39.09 8.77
C MET A 1 -2.78 -39.05 8.16
N SER A 2 -2.27 -40.22 7.77
CA SER A 2 -0.87 -40.39 7.33
C SER A 2 -0.77 -40.22 5.83
N PHE A 3 0.16 -39.37 5.39
CA PHE A 3 0.52 -39.19 3.99
C PHE A 3 1.69 -40.12 3.65
N TYR A 4 1.56 -40.91 2.58
CA TYR A 4 2.66 -41.64 1.96
C TYR A 4 3.16 -40.86 0.74
N VAL A 5 4.48 -40.64 0.68
CA VAL A 5 5.19 -40.12 -0.49
C VAL A 5 5.69 -41.31 -1.31
N VAL A 6 5.26 -41.41 -2.56
CA VAL A 6 5.73 -42.43 -3.52
C VAL A 6 6.71 -41.76 -4.49
N GLN A 7 7.94 -42.28 -4.56
CA GLN A 7 8.98 -41.91 -5.54
C GLN A 7 8.79 -42.76 -6.81
N PRO A 8 8.89 -42.20 -8.03
CA PRO A 8 8.89 -43.01 -9.24
C PRO A 8 10.34 -43.37 -9.65
N THR A 9 10.63 -44.66 -9.76
CA THR A 9 11.81 -45.18 -10.46
C THR A 9 11.39 -46.06 -11.63
N ASN A 10 12.30 -46.09 -12.60
CA ASN A 10 12.47 -47.03 -13.71
C ASN A 10 11.87 -46.69 -15.08
N TRP A 11 12.83 -46.31 -15.91
CA TRP A 11 12.89 -46.33 -17.35
C TRP A 11 12.83 -47.77 -17.87
N GLN A 12 12.02 -48.03 -18.90
CA GLN A 12 12.26 -49.13 -19.82
C GLN A 12 12.07 -48.65 -21.25
N ILE A 13 13.13 -48.85 -22.04
CA ILE A 13 13.25 -48.56 -23.46
C ILE A 13 12.89 -49.86 -24.18
N GLY A 14 11.85 -49.84 -25.02
CA GLY A 14 11.42 -51.00 -25.81
C GLY A 14 11.34 -50.65 -27.29
N LEU A 15 12.37 -51.04 -28.05
CA LEU A 15 12.41 -51.06 -29.51
C LEU A 15 11.69 -52.31 -30.04
N LYS A 16 10.70 -52.15 -30.93
CA LYS A 16 10.33 -53.17 -31.93
C LYS A 16 9.97 -52.53 -33.27
N HIS A 17 10.54 -53.10 -34.33
CA HIS A 17 10.42 -52.69 -35.72
C HIS A 17 9.15 -53.24 -36.41
N ALA A 18 8.54 -52.35 -37.21
CA ALA A 18 8.04 -52.49 -38.58
C ALA A 18 6.71 -53.19 -38.97
N PHE A 19 6.12 -52.63 -40.04
CA PHE A 19 4.96 -53.00 -40.88
C PHE A 19 3.58 -52.67 -40.27
N ASN A 20 2.71 -51.84 -40.86
CA ASN A 20 2.29 -51.78 -42.26
C ASN A 20 1.63 -50.42 -42.59
N GLY A 21 1.69 -50.01 -43.87
CA GLY A 21 1.35 -48.67 -44.36
C GLY A 21 -0.02 -48.13 -43.96
N SER A 22 -0.01 -47.01 -43.24
CA SER A 22 -1.03 -45.96 -43.22
C SER A 22 -0.41 -44.74 -42.56
N VAL A 23 -0.22 -43.66 -43.32
CA VAL A 23 0.24 -42.38 -42.78
C VAL A 23 -0.92 -41.79 -41.99
N VAL A 24 -1.01 -42.13 -40.70
CA VAL A 24 -1.85 -41.39 -39.77
C VAL A 24 -1.01 -40.21 -39.30
N ALA A 25 -1.46 -38.99 -39.61
CA ALA A 25 -0.85 -37.78 -39.10
C ALA A 25 -0.86 -37.82 -37.57
N MET A 26 0.30 -38.09 -36.98
CA MET A 26 0.51 -38.06 -35.54
C MET A 26 0.50 -36.58 -35.12
N GLN A 27 -0.62 -36.10 -34.61
CA GLN A 27 -0.64 -34.86 -33.86
C GLN A 27 0.26 -35.05 -32.64
N VAL A 28 1.45 -34.47 -32.70
CA VAL A 28 2.31 -34.26 -31.54
C VAL A 28 1.54 -33.32 -30.63
N VAL A 29 0.88 -33.87 -29.61
CA VAL A 29 0.40 -33.09 -28.48
C VAL A 29 1.65 -32.64 -27.74
N THR A 30 2.10 -31.42 -28.05
CA THR A 30 3.09 -30.73 -27.23
C THR A 30 2.53 -30.62 -25.81
N PRO A 31 3.29 -30.98 -24.76
CA PRO A 31 2.87 -30.63 -23.41
C PRO A 31 2.77 -29.10 -23.37
N LEU A 32 1.66 -28.60 -22.83
CA LEU A 32 1.48 -27.18 -22.53
C LEU A 32 2.62 -26.72 -21.63
N SER A 33 3.68 -26.22 -22.26
CA SER A 33 4.70 -25.41 -21.62
C SER A 33 4.01 -24.19 -21.03
N GLY A 34 4.23 -23.97 -19.73
CA GLY A 34 3.98 -22.68 -19.12
C GLY A 34 2.82 -22.63 -18.14
N CYS A 35 2.84 -23.48 -17.10
CA CYS A 35 2.39 -22.98 -15.80
C CYS A 35 3.60 -22.29 -15.13
N ALA A 36 4.07 -21.21 -15.74
CA ALA A 36 4.81 -20.22 -14.98
C ALA A 36 3.80 -19.68 -13.98
N ARG A 37 3.88 -20.15 -12.74
CA ARG A 37 3.29 -19.45 -11.61
C ARG A 37 3.97 -18.09 -11.59
N THR A 38 3.39 -17.13 -12.32
CA THR A 38 3.46 -15.74 -11.93
C THR A 38 3.02 -15.76 -10.48
N THR A 39 3.98 -15.63 -9.57
CA THR A 39 3.69 -15.12 -8.25
C THR A 39 3.22 -13.70 -8.50
N HIS A 40 1.96 -13.57 -8.88
CA HIS A 40 1.23 -12.35 -8.67
C HIS A 40 1.29 -12.22 -7.16
N LYS A 41 2.24 -11.41 -6.68
CA LYS A 41 2.11 -10.78 -5.38
C LYS A 41 0.68 -10.24 -5.43
N PRO A 42 -0.24 -10.73 -4.59
CA PRO A 42 -1.58 -10.20 -4.61
C PRO A 42 -1.38 -8.70 -4.40
N ALA A 43 -1.72 -7.91 -5.42
CA ALA A 43 -1.99 -6.51 -5.20
C ALA A 43 -3.01 -6.56 -4.07
N LEU A 44 -2.60 -6.08 -2.89
CA LEU A 44 -3.40 -6.09 -1.68
C LEU A 44 -4.83 -5.80 -2.11
N GLU A 45 -5.70 -6.81 -2.07
CA GLU A 45 -7.08 -6.71 -2.54
C GLU A 45 -7.67 -5.50 -1.80
N ALA A 46 -7.76 -4.39 -2.53
CA ALA A 46 -7.71 -3.08 -1.93
C ALA A 46 -9.11 -2.74 -1.44
N ALA A 47 -9.44 -3.15 -0.21
CA ALA A 47 -10.49 -2.49 0.55
C ALA A 47 -10.25 -0.98 0.42
N PRO A 48 -11.16 -0.18 -0.16
CA PRO A 48 -10.84 1.16 -0.61
C PRO A 48 -10.34 1.99 0.56
N LEU A 49 -9.04 2.35 0.55
CA LEU A 49 -8.45 3.23 1.55
C LEU A 49 -9.23 4.53 1.56
N SER A 50 -9.50 5.06 2.76
CA SER A 50 -10.00 6.43 2.86
C SER A 50 -9.07 7.36 2.10
N LEU A 51 -9.60 8.47 1.59
CA LEU A 51 -8.82 9.43 0.81
C LEU A 51 -7.50 9.79 1.51
N TYR A 52 -7.54 10.12 2.80
CA TYR A 52 -6.34 10.39 3.60
C TYR A 52 -5.37 9.21 3.67
N ALA A 53 -5.87 7.99 3.92
CA ALA A 53 -5.03 6.80 3.99
C ALA A 53 -4.37 6.47 2.63
N ARG A 54 -5.08 6.73 1.52
CA ARG A 54 -4.56 6.56 0.16
C ARG A 54 -3.42 7.53 -0.12
N TYR A 55 -3.60 8.81 0.19
CA TYR A 55 -2.56 9.82 0.00
C TYR A 55 -1.38 9.63 0.96
N SER A 56 -1.62 9.14 2.18
CA SER A 56 -0.55 8.71 3.10
C SER A 56 0.26 7.55 2.51
N ALA A 57 -0.39 6.56 1.89
CA ALA A 57 0.29 5.47 1.20
C ALA A 57 1.13 5.97 0.01
N HIS A 58 0.58 6.88 -0.81
CA HIS A 58 1.33 7.52 -1.90
C HIS A 58 2.55 8.29 -1.37
N LEU A 59 2.39 9.05 -0.28
CA LEU A 59 3.49 9.79 0.34
C LEU A 59 4.59 8.83 0.81
N ASN A 60 4.23 7.69 1.43
CA ASN A 60 5.22 6.69 1.84
C ASN A 60 5.99 6.12 0.63
N GLN A 61 5.31 5.85 -0.49
CA GLN A 61 5.96 5.40 -1.72
C GLN A 61 6.92 6.45 -2.30
N ILE A 62 6.54 7.73 -2.22
CA ILE A 62 7.42 8.83 -2.63
C ILE A 62 8.66 8.90 -1.74
N LEU A 63 8.50 8.75 -0.42
CA LEU A 63 9.62 8.73 0.51
C LEU A 63 10.55 7.54 0.27
N ASP A 64 10.01 6.38 -0.09
CA ASP A 64 10.81 5.21 -0.51
C ASP A 64 11.61 5.49 -1.78
N ALA A 65 11.01 6.15 -2.77
CA ALA A 65 11.71 6.55 -3.99
C ALA A 65 12.85 7.55 -3.68
N LEU A 66 12.61 8.56 -2.84
CA LEU A 66 13.65 9.51 -2.44
C LEU A 66 14.77 8.85 -1.63
N THR A 67 14.48 7.83 -0.83
CA THR A 67 15.50 7.00 -0.19
C THR A 67 16.33 6.24 -1.22
N ALA A 68 15.69 5.63 -2.24
CA ALA A 68 16.38 4.90 -3.30
C ALA A 68 17.26 5.82 -4.19
N GLU A 69 16.86 7.08 -4.34
CA GLU A 69 17.63 8.13 -5.04
C GLU A 69 18.79 8.69 -4.19
N GLY A 70 18.91 8.27 -2.92
CA GLY A 70 19.98 8.73 -2.00
C GLY A 70 19.73 10.10 -1.39
N LEU A 71 18.53 10.67 -1.56
CA LEU A 71 18.16 11.98 -0.99
C LEU A 71 17.69 11.88 0.47
N LEU A 72 17.25 10.69 0.90
CA LEU A 72 16.86 10.41 2.28
C LEU A 72 17.63 9.19 2.83
N PRO A 73 18.11 9.25 4.09
CA PRO A 73 18.64 8.07 4.77
C PRO A 73 17.61 6.93 4.86
N ALA A 74 18.08 5.68 4.76
CA ALA A 74 17.20 4.50 4.78
C ALA A 74 16.48 4.31 6.12
N ASP A 75 17.17 4.54 7.23
CA ASP A 75 16.66 4.26 8.59
C ASP A 75 15.95 5.46 9.24
N LEU A 76 15.41 6.37 8.42
CA LEU A 76 14.82 7.60 8.92
C LEU A 76 13.42 7.32 9.49
N PRO A 77 13.14 7.67 10.77
CA PRO A 77 11.86 7.36 11.40
C PRO A 77 10.71 8.18 10.78
N ARG A 78 9.70 7.48 10.24
CA ARG A 78 8.56 8.12 9.55
C ARG A 78 7.28 8.21 10.39
N LYS A 79 7.31 7.78 11.65
CA LYS A 79 6.12 7.71 12.52
C LYS A 79 5.41 9.05 12.72
N ALA A 80 6.16 10.16 12.68
CA ALA A 80 5.61 11.51 12.84
C ALA A 80 5.09 12.15 11.54
N VAL A 81 5.24 11.46 10.40
CA VAL A 81 4.72 11.93 9.11
C VAL A 81 3.22 11.74 9.08
N ALA A 82 2.51 12.82 8.78
CA ALA A 82 1.06 12.83 8.71
C ALA A 82 0.57 13.42 7.39
N VAL A 83 -0.61 12.98 6.96
CA VAL A 83 -1.43 13.57 5.91
C VAL A 83 -2.78 13.88 6.52
N GLU A 84 -3.10 15.16 6.66
CA GLU A 84 -4.23 15.65 7.43
C GLU A 84 -4.93 16.79 6.69
N PRO A 85 -6.19 17.14 7.05
CA PRO A 85 -6.80 18.37 6.55
C PRO A 85 -5.96 19.59 6.96
N PRO A 86 -5.77 20.58 6.08
CA PRO A 86 -5.15 21.85 6.46
C PRO A 86 -5.95 22.55 7.57
N ARG A 87 -5.26 23.31 8.43
CA ARG A 87 -5.92 24.13 9.48
C ARG A 87 -6.85 25.19 8.89
N ASP A 88 -6.45 25.74 7.74
CA ASP A 88 -7.23 26.73 6.99
C ASP A 88 -7.69 26.09 5.68
N PRO A 89 -8.99 25.95 5.42
CA PRO A 89 -9.52 25.35 4.19
C PRO A 89 -9.07 26.06 2.90
N THR A 90 -8.66 27.33 2.98
CA THR A 90 -8.13 28.06 1.81
C THR A 90 -6.83 27.43 1.28
N HIS A 91 -6.09 26.74 2.15
CA HIS A 91 -4.86 26.04 1.83
C HIS A 91 -5.08 24.70 1.10
N GLY A 92 -6.31 24.34 0.73
CA GLY A 92 -6.59 23.14 -0.06
C GLY A 92 -7.22 22.02 0.76
N ASP A 93 -7.08 20.79 0.28
CA ASP A 93 -7.82 19.64 0.79
C ASP A 93 -6.97 18.78 1.74
N LEU A 94 -5.67 18.70 1.48
CA LEU A 94 -4.70 17.91 2.24
C LEU A 94 -3.47 18.75 2.60
N ALA A 95 -2.87 18.45 3.73
CA ALA A 95 -1.58 18.97 4.14
C ALA A 95 -0.70 17.83 4.66
N THR A 96 0.61 17.94 4.43
CA THR A 96 1.60 17.05 5.05
C THR A 96 2.73 17.84 5.71
N ASN A 97 3.17 17.33 6.86
CA ASN A 97 4.31 17.83 7.63
C ASN A 97 5.63 17.10 7.30
N ALA A 98 5.63 16.21 6.29
CA ALA A 98 6.74 15.30 6.00
C ALA A 98 8.09 16.02 5.91
N ALA A 99 8.15 17.14 5.20
CA ALA A 99 9.40 17.86 5.04
C ALA A 99 9.93 18.42 6.36
N MET A 100 9.06 18.84 7.27
CA MET A 100 9.45 19.38 8.57
C MET A 100 10.00 18.30 9.51
N VAL A 101 9.32 17.16 9.58
CA VAL A 101 9.67 16.10 10.53
C VAL A 101 10.88 15.29 10.06
N LEU A 102 11.10 15.18 8.75
CA LEU A 102 12.19 14.37 8.20
C LEU A 102 13.48 15.16 7.93
N ALA A 103 13.40 16.49 7.73
CA ALA A 103 14.56 17.30 7.33
C ALA A 103 15.77 17.20 8.26
N LYS A 104 15.54 17.21 9.59
CA LYS A 104 16.63 17.07 10.57
C LYS A 104 17.37 15.74 10.40
N GLY A 105 16.63 14.64 10.24
CA GLY A 105 17.23 13.31 10.03
C GLY A 105 17.93 13.19 8.68
N ALA A 106 17.46 13.91 7.66
CA ALA A 106 18.04 13.95 6.33
C ALA A 106 19.22 14.93 6.19
N GLY A 107 19.58 15.66 7.25
CA GLY A 107 20.69 16.62 7.22
C GLY A 107 20.44 17.82 6.30
N THR A 108 19.18 18.13 5.99
CA THR A 108 18.78 19.23 5.09
C THR A 108 17.83 20.19 5.80
N ASN A 109 17.56 21.34 5.19
CA ASN A 109 16.52 22.22 5.69
C ASN A 109 15.13 21.79 5.17
N PRO A 110 14.06 21.98 5.97
CA PRO A 110 12.69 21.59 5.58
C PRO A 110 12.23 22.12 4.23
N ARG A 111 12.62 23.34 3.84
CA ARG A 111 12.18 23.95 2.58
C ARG A 111 12.82 23.28 1.37
N ALA A 112 14.10 22.90 1.48
CA ALA A 112 14.80 22.12 0.45
C ALA A 112 14.19 20.72 0.31
N LEU A 113 13.87 20.06 1.43
CA LEU A 113 13.19 18.76 1.37
C LEU A 113 11.78 18.87 0.77
N ALA A 114 11.05 19.93 1.09
CA ALA A 114 9.75 20.19 0.49
C ALA A 114 9.85 20.41 -1.03
N ALA A 115 10.88 21.10 -1.50
CA ALA A 115 11.14 21.28 -2.92
C ALA A 115 11.48 19.96 -3.62
N ALA A 116 12.20 19.04 -2.96
CA ALA A 116 12.47 17.70 -3.49
C ALA A 116 11.19 16.84 -3.56
N LEU A 117 10.28 16.98 -2.60
CA LEU A 117 8.99 16.27 -2.60
C LEU A 117 8.00 16.82 -3.64
N LEU A 118 8.04 18.12 -3.91
CA LEU A 118 7.11 18.83 -4.80
C LEU A 118 6.86 18.13 -6.15
N PRO A 119 7.87 17.79 -6.96
CA PRO A 119 7.64 17.19 -8.28
C PRO A 119 7.05 15.78 -8.19
N HIS A 120 7.23 15.06 -7.09
CA HIS A 120 6.62 13.74 -6.89
C HIS A 120 5.14 13.89 -6.50
N LEU A 121 4.82 14.84 -5.63
CA LEU A 121 3.45 15.12 -5.20
C LEU A 121 2.59 15.68 -6.34
N GLN A 122 3.14 16.52 -7.20
CA GLN A 122 2.45 17.05 -8.39
C GLN A 122 2.08 15.96 -9.41
N ARG A 123 2.79 14.83 -9.41
CA ARG A 123 2.53 13.68 -10.29
C ARG A 123 1.46 12.74 -9.73
N LEU A 124 0.97 12.97 -8.51
CA LEU A 124 -0.01 12.09 -7.91
C LEU A 124 -1.37 12.21 -8.61
N PRO A 125 -2.09 11.08 -8.79
CA PRO A 125 -3.39 11.09 -9.44
C PRO A 125 -4.38 11.89 -8.60
N GLY A 126 -5.02 12.88 -9.23
CA GLY A 126 -6.04 13.69 -8.58
C GLY A 126 -5.51 14.93 -7.86
N VAL A 127 -4.20 15.18 -7.84
CA VAL A 127 -3.64 16.45 -7.34
C VAL A 127 -3.70 17.50 -8.44
N THR A 128 -4.25 18.68 -8.13
CA THR A 128 -4.36 19.83 -9.05
C THR A 128 -3.36 20.93 -8.71
N GLU A 129 -2.97 21.04 -7.45
CA GLU A 129 -2.07 22.08 -6.96
C GLU A 129 -1.26 21.54 -5.78
N VAL A 130 0.02 21.94 -5.69
CA VAL A 130 0.87 21.68 -4.53
C VAL A 130 1.59 22.96 -4.15
N VAL A 131 1.44 23.40 -2.90
CA VAL A 131 2.01 24.65 -2.38
C VAL A 131 2.84 24.36 -1.14
N VAL A 132 4.09 24.84 -1.12
CA VAL A 132 4.93 24.80 0.09
C VAL A 132 4.68 26.07 0.90
N ALA A 133 4.15 25.90 2.10
CA ALA A 133 3.84 26.99 3.03
C ALA A 133 4.87 27.09 4.17
N GLY A 134 5.18 28.34 4.52
CA GLY A 134 5.99 28.71 5.68
C GLY A 134 7.30 27.90 5.80
N PRO A 135 7.52 27.19 6.92
CA PRO A 135 8.75 26.47 7.19
C PRO A 135 8.85 25.11 6.49
N GLY A 136 7.92 24.73 5.61
CA GLY A 136 7.96 23.42 4.92
C GLY A 136 6.71 22.55 5.12
N PHE A 137 5.57 23.14 5.46
CA PHE A 137 4.29 22.45 5.29
C PHE A 137 3.99 22.34 3.79
N ILE A 138 3.48 21.20 3.35
CA ILE A 138 3.11 21.00 1.95
C ILE A 138 1.60 20.82 1.89
N ASN A 139 0.95 21.75 1.24
CA ASN A 139 -0.49 21.78 1.02
C ASN A 139 -0.81 21.27 -0.38
N LEU A 140 -1.85 20.45 -0.51
CA LEU A 140 -2.31 19.87 -1.76
C LEU A 140 -3.77 20.22 -1.98
N ARG A 141 -4.09 20.66 -3.20
CA ARG A 141 -5.45 20.75 -3.70
C ARG A 141 -5.74 19.54 -4.57
N LEU A 142 -6.92 18.97 -4.39
CA LEU A 142 -7.35 17.81 -5.14
C LEU A 142 -8.37 18.21 -6.20
N SER A 143 -8.49 17.37 -7.21
CA SER A 143 -9.54 17.47 -8.20
C SER A 143 -10.90 17.12 -7.56
N PRO A 144 -12.00 17.77 -7.98
CA PRO A 144 -13.34 17.40 -7.51
C PRO A 144 -13.72 15.95 -7.84
N ASP A 145 -13.07 15.33 -8.83
CA ASP A 145 -13.22 13.91 -9.15
C ASP A 145 -12.69 12.99 -8.04
N SER A 146 -11.62 13.39 -7.34
CA SER A 146 -11.07 12.63 -6.22
C SER A 146 -12.09 12.47 -5.09
N TRP A 147 -12.81 13.54 -4.78
CA TRP A 147 -13.88 13.53 -3.78
C TRP A 147 -15.11 12.74 -4.24
N ARG A 148 -15.50 12.85 -5.52
CA ARG A 148 -16.61 12.06 -6.07
C ARG A 148 -16.31 10.56 -6.05
N LYS A 149 -15.07 10.17 -6.37
CA LYS A 149 -14.61 8.78 -6.24
C LYS A 149 -14.67 8.27 -4.80
N GLU A 150 -14.32 9.12 -3.85
CA GLU A 150 -14.42 8.77 -2.43
C GLU A 150 -15.86 8.53 -2.00
N LEU A 151 -16.79 9.41 -2.39
CA LEU A 151 -18.22 9.21 -2.14
C LEU A 151 -18.72 7.92 -2.79
N GLY A 152 -18.27 7.61 -4.00
CA GLY A 152 -18.57 6.34 -4.67
C GLY A 152 -18.06 5.13 -3.89
N ALA A 153 -16.86 5.20 -3.32
CA ALA A 153 -16.30 4.14 -2.48
C ALA A 153 -17.11 3.95 -1.19
N ILE A 154 -17.49 5.05 -0.52
CA ILE A 154 -18.33 5.02 0.68
C ILE A 154 -19.67 4.34 0.38
N LEU A 155 -20.34 4.72 -0.71
CA LEU A 155 -21.62 4.12 -1.10
C LEU A 155 -21.49 2.63 -1.49
N ALA A 156 -20.37 2.25 -2.12
CA ALA A 156 -20.12 0.86 -2.51
C ALA A 156 -19.80 -0.05 -1.31
N GLU A 157 -19.08 0.45 -0.30
CA GLU A 157 -18.71 -0.31 0.89
C GLU A 157 -19.77 -0.31 1.99
N GLY A 158 -20.63 0.71 2.06
CA GLY A 158 -21.65 0.86 3.08
C GLY A 158 -21.07 0.75 4.49
N ASP A 159 -21.64 -0.14 5.32
CA ASP A 159 -21.22 -0.37 6.71
C ASP A 159 -19.80 -0.91 6.86
N SER A 160 -19.19 -1.38 5.77
CA SER A 160 -17.80 -1.85 5.77
C SER A 160 -16.79 -0.73 5.54
N TYR A 161 -17.24 0.46 5.14
CA TYR A 161 -16.35 1.59 4.88
C TYR A 161 -15.54 1.94 6.13
N GLY A 162 -14.22 2.09 5.96
CA GLY A 162 -13.31 2.39 7.06
C GLY A 162 -12.93 1.19 7.93
N ARG A 163 -13.53 0.00 7.74
CA ARG A 163 -13.13 -1.22 8.45
C ARG A 163 -11.74 -1.65 7.99
N ARG A 164 -10.83 -1.91 8.95
CA ARG A 164 -9.45 -2.32 8.66
C ARG A 164 -8.97 -3.46 9.53
N ASN A 165 -8.13 -4.31 8.94
CA ASN A 165 -7.39 -5.34 9.66
C ASN A 165 -5.99 -4.83 10.06
N ILE A 166 -5.89 -3.63 10.67
CA ILE A 166 -4.60 -3.03 11.08
C ILE A 166 -3.90 -3.91 12.11
N GLY A 167 -4.67 -4.48 13.05
CA GLY A 167 -4.11 -5.36 14.08
C GLY A 167 -3.70 -6.75 13.56
N ARG A 168 -4.05 -7.15 12.33
CA ARG A 168 -3.67 -8.45 11.73
C ARG A 168 -3.91 -9.67 12.66
N GLY A 169 -4.97 -9.61 13.48
CA GLY A 169 -5.30 -10.65 14.46
C GLY A 169 -4.65 -10.50 15.84
N GLU A 170 -3.90 -9.43 16.09
CA GLU A 170 -3.39 -9.07 17.41
C GLU A 170 -4.54 -8.77 18.39
N ARG A 171 -4.39 -9.26 19.62
CA ARG A 171 -5.34 -9.02 20.70
C ARG A 171 -4.94 -7.74 21.42
N VAL A 172 -5.89 -6.83 21.58
CA VAL A 172 -5.72 -5.59 22.36
C VAL A 172 -6.50 -5.75 23.67
N ASN A 173 -5.84 -5.53 24.80
CA ASN A 173 -6.54 -5.40 26.09
C ASN A 173 -6.98 -3.95 26.25
N VAL A 174 -8.29 -3.74 26.37
CA VAL A 174 -8.87 -2.41 26.61
C VAL A 174 -9.41 -2.39 28.03
N GLU A 175 -8.61 -1.83 28.93
CA GLU A 175 -9.07 -1.54 30.29
C GLU A 175 -9.62 -0.13 30.31
N TYR A 176 -10.90 -0.01 30.64
CA TYR A 176 -11.59 1.27 30.72
C TYR A 176 -12.31 1.34 32.07
N VAL A 177 -12.15 2.47 32.77
CA VAL A 177 -12.65 2.71 34.13
C VAL A 177 -12.09 1.71 35.16
N SER A 178 -10.85 1.94 35.58
CA SER A 178 -10.27 1.29 36.78
C SER A 178 -10.81 1.93 38.07
N ALA A 179 -12.13 2.08 38.17
CA ALA A 179 -12.76 2.72 39.31
C ALA A 179 -12.47 1.92 40.58
N ASN A 180 -12.05 2.64 41.62
CA ASN A 180 -11.93 2.07 42.96
C ASN A 180 -13.33 1.70 43.47
N PRO A 181 -13.60 0.44 43.87
CA PRO A 181 -14.94 -0.03 44.23
C PRO A 181 -15.54 0.63 45.49
N THR A 182 -14.79 1.46 46.21
CA THR A 182 -15.22 2.06 47.48
C THR A 182 -15.74 3.49 47.36
N GLY A 183 -15.81 4.08 46.16
CA GLY A 183 -16.26 5.47 45.95
C GLY A 183 -17.30 5.60 44.84
N PRO A 184 -18.16 6.65 44.88
CA PRO A 184 -19.12 6.90 43.80
C PRO A 184 -18.40 7.24 42.50
N MET A 185 -18.86 6.69 41.36
CA MET A 185 -18.37 7.08 40.05
C MET A 185 -18.78 8.53 39.74
N HIS A 186 -17.82 9.35 39.30
CA HIS A 186 -18.06 10.69 38.78
C HIS A 186 -18.08 10.65 37.23
N MET A 187 -18.64 11.69 36.59
CA MET A 187 -18.71 11.85 35.12
C MET A 187 -17.34 12.19 34.50
N GLY A 188 -16.34 11.36 34.78
CA GLY A 188 -15.00 11.41 34.16
C GLY A 188 -14.85 10.35 33.10
#